data_AF-A0A511JBN1-F1
#
_entry.id   AF-A0A511JBN1-F1
#
_cell.length_a   1.000
_cell.length_b   1.000
_cell.length_c   1.000
_cell.angle_alpha   90.00
_cell.angle_beta   90.00
_cell.angle_gamma   90.00
#
_symmetry.space_group_name_H-M   'P 1'
#
loop_
_entity.id
_entity.type
_entity.pdbx_description
1 polymer ?
#
loop_
_entity_poly.entity_id
_entity_poly.type
_entity_poly.pdbx_seq_one_letter_code
_entity_poly.pdbx_strand_id
1 'polypeptide(L)'
;MADRYAPLADRFWAKVDKREGCWEWQGGRSEPGGYGRIGSAGRLLLAHRVAYELCKGPILDGLTVDHLCGNRGCVNPAHLELVSRGENSRRYASALERCKHGHEFTPENTRTYQKNGRDVRACRACARRRYHEGRSR
;
A
#
# COMPACT_ATOMS: atom_id res chain seq x y z
N MET A 1 -20.27 19.76 15.84
CA MET A 1 -18.86 20.07 15.50
C MET A 1 -17.99 19.18 16.36
N ALA A 2 -17.33 18.17 15.79
CA ALA A 2 -16.52 17.24 16.59
C ALA A 2 -15.36 17.99 17.26
N ASP A 3 -15.24 17.83 18.57
CA ASP A 3 -14.26 18.50 19.40
C ASP A 3 -12.83 18.20 18.90
N ARG A 4 -12.14 19.23 18.40
CA ARG A 4 -10.75 19.15 17.92
C ARG A 4 -9.75 18.94 19.07
N TYR A 5 -10.18 19.10 20.32
CA TYR A 5 -9.37 18.95 21.53
C TYR A 5 -9.46 17.55 22.14
N ALA A 6 -10.40 16.71 21.71
CA ALA A 6 -10.47 15.33 22.14
C ALA A 6 -9.19 14.54 21.74
N PRO A 7 -8.77 13.54 22.55
CA PRO A 7 -7.64 12.68 22.24
C PRO A 7 -7.71 12.11 20.82
N LEU A 8 -6.53 11.93 20.18
CA LEU A 8 -6.44 11.40 18.82
C LEU A 8 -7.17 10.05 18.68
N ALA A 9 -7.01 9.17 19.67
CA ALA A 9 -7.63 7.85 19.67
C ALA A 9 -9.16 7.95 19.58
N ASP A 10 -9.79 8.82 20.37
CA ASP A 10 -11.26 8.97 20.39
C ASP A 10 -11.78 9.51 19.06
N ARG A 11 -11.12 10.57 18.54
CA ARG A 11 -11.45 11.13 17.22
C ARG A 11 -11.21 10.13 16.08
N PHE A 12 -10.23 9.24 16.25
CA PHE A 12 -9.93 8.19 15.28
C PHE A 12 -11.04 7.14 15.29
N TRP A 13 -11.33 6.52 16.43
CA TRP A 13 -12.32 5.44 16.54
C TRP A 13 -13.74 5.90 16.21
N ALA A 14 -14.08 7.17 16.47
CA ALA A 14 -15.35 7.75 16.04
C ALA A 14 -15.53 7.82 14.50
N LYS A 15 -14.47 7.63 13.72
CA LYS A 15 -14.47 7.65 12.25
C LYS A 15 -14.25 6.27 11.63
N VAL A 16 -14.27 5.21 12.44
CA VAL A 16 -14.07 3.83 11.97
C VAL A 16 -15.39 3.09 11.99
N ASP A 17 -15.81 2.60 10.83
CA ASP A 17 -16.90 1.65 10.72
C ASP A 17 -16.34 0.22 10.84
N LYS A 18 -16.58 -0.42 12.00
CA LYS A 18 -16.08 -1.76 12.31
C LYS A 18 -17.06 -2.82 11.82
N ARG A 19 -16.77 -3.38 10.65
CA ARG A 19 -17.51 -4.52 10.07
C ARG A 19 -16.68 -5.80 10.20
N GLU A 20 -17.28 -6.93 9.82
CA GLU A 20 -16.51 -8.16 9.59
C GLU A 20 -15.52 -7.94 8.43
N GLY A 21 -14.28 -8.37 8.62
CA GLY A 21 -13.20 -8.13 7.66
C GLY A 21 -12.65 -6.71 7.73
N CYS A 22 -12.88 -5.89 6.69
CA CYS A 22 -12.31 -4.54 6.62
C CYS A 22 -13.03 -3.57 7.55
N TRP A 23 -12.26 -2.77 8.29
CA TRP A 23 -12.79 -1.63 9.03
C TRP A 23 -12.63 -0.38 8.18
N GLU A 24 -13.75 0.19 7.73
CA GLU A 24 -13.74 1.27 6.75
C GLU A 24 -13.52 2.63 7.41
N TRP A 25 -12.53 3.36 6.90
CA TRP A 25 -12.31 4.76 7.26
C TRP A 25 -13.40 5.67 6.68
N GLN A 26 -14.14 6.35 7.55
CA GLN A 26 -15.23 7.28 7.20
C GLN A 26 -14.78 8.74 7.08
N GLY A 27 -13.49 9.03 7.33
CA GLY A 27 -12.94 10.37 7.17
C GLY A 27 -12.43 10.66 5.75
N GLY A 28 -11.82 11.84 5.58
CA GLY A 28 -11.23 12.24 4.30
C GLY A 28 -10.16 11.26 3.82
N ARG A 29 -10.09 11.06 2.50
CA ARG A 29 -9.14 10.19 1.82
C ARG A 29 -8.22 11.01 0.90
N SER A 30 -7.01 10.51 0.66
CA SER A 30 -6.04 11.16 -0.22
C SER A 30 -6.38 10.94 -1.69
N GLU A 31 -6.29 11.96 -2.54
CA GLU A 31 -6.42 11.81 -4.00
C GLU A 31 -5.12 12.25 -4.72
N PRO A 32 -4.68 11.54 -5.77
CA PRO A 32 -5.07 10.18 -6.16
C PRO A 32 -4.37 9.16 -5.26
N GLY A 33 -5.11 8.40 -4.45
CA GLY A 33 -4.47 7.46 -3.53
C GLY A 33 -5.41 6.60 -2.70
N GLY A 34 -6.58 7.10 -2.33
CA GLY A 34 -7.57 6.40 -1.52
C GLY A 34 -7.21 6.16 -0.05
N TYR A 35 -6.04 6.61 0.44
CA TYR A 35 -5.65 6.41 1.84
C TYR A 35 -6.43 7.31 2.78
N GLY A 36 -7.01 6.73 3.84
CA GLY A 36 -7.63 7.50 4.90
C GLY A 36 -6.65 8.47 5.58
N ARG A 37 -7.13 9.65 5.95
CA ARG A 37 -6.37 10.71 6.59
C ARG A 37 -7.10 11.29 7.80
N ILE A 38 -6.34 11.66 8.83
CA ILE A 38 -6.85 12.34 10.03
C ILE A 38 -5.89 13.45 10.47
N GLY A 39 -6.42 14.62 10.83
CA GLY A 39 -5.62 15.72 11.38
C GLY A 39 -5.31 15.50 12.87
N SER A 40 -4.07 15.78 13.28
CA SER A 40 -3.65 15.80 14.69
C SER A 40 -2.49 16.76 14.89
N ALA A 41 -2.56 17.63 15.91
CA ALA A 41 -1.51 18.59 16.23
C ALA A 41 -0.95 19.37 15.02
N GLY A 42 -1.84 19.88 14.15
CA GLY A 42 -1.46 20.63 12.95
C GLY A 42 -0.91 19.79 11.79
N ARG A 43 -0.87 18.45 11.91
CA ARG A 43 -0.36 17.54 10.88
C ARG A 43 -1.46 16.62 10.36
N LEU A 44 -1.34 16.21 9.11
CA LEU A 44 -2.22 15.22 8.49
C LEU A 44 -1.55 13.84 8.54
N LEU A 45 -2.15 12.91 9.27
CA LEU A 45 -1.66 11.55 9.48
C LEU A 45 -2.41 10.55 8.60
N LEU A 46 -1.75 9.45 8.23
CA LEU A 46 -2.39 8.34 7.51
C LEU A 46 -3.16 7.46 8.50
N ALA A 47 -4.44 7.24 8.23
CA ALA A 47 -5.35 6.55 9.14
C ALA A 47 -4.91 5.11 9.45
N HIS A 48 -4.44 4.36 8.46
CA HIS A 48 -3.94 3.01 8.67
C HIS A 48 -2.67 2.96 9.55
N ARG A 49 -1.80 3.98 9.47
CA ARG A 49 -0.62 4.07 10.36
C ARG A 49 -1.03 4.36 11.79
N VAL A 50 -1.98 5.29 11.97
CA VAL A 50 -2.57 5.58 13.29
C VAL A 50 -3.21 4.33 13.88
N ALA A 51 -3.97 3.56 13.09
CA ALA A 51 -4.55 2.30 13.55
C ALA A 51 -3.50 1.28 14.01
N TYR A 52 -2.41 1.16 13.24
CA TYR A 52 -1.29 0.30 13.62
C TYR A 52 -0.67 0.76 14.94
N GLU A 53 -0.35 2.05 15.07
CA GLU A 53 0.31 2.59 16.27
C GLU A 53 -0.55 2.47 17.53
N LEU A 54 -1.85 2.70 17.41
CA LEU A 54 -2.80 2.57 18.53
C LEU A 54 -2.98 1.12 19.02
N CYS A 55 -2.80 0.12 18.16
CA CYS A 55 -3.13 -1.28 18.47
C CYS A 55 -1.92 -2.23 18.55
N LYS A 56 -0.83 -1.93 17.85
CA LYS A 56 0.35 -2.80 17.71
C LYS A 56 1.65 -2.12 18.15
N GLY A 57 1.63 -0.81 18.38
CA GLY A 57 2.79 -0.05 18.84
C GLY A 57 3.56 0.65 17.71
N PRO A 58 4.75 1.21 18.02
CA PRO A 58 5.41 2.18 17.16
C PRO A 58 5.85 1.61 15.81
N ILE A 59 5.76 2.43 14.77
CA ILE A 59 6.32 2.12 13.45
C ILE A 59 7.81 2.46 13.46
N LEU A 60 8.66 1.43 13.47
CA LEU A 60 10.12 1.60 13.48
C LEU A 60 10.64 2.23 12.18
N ASP A 61 11.80 2.90 12.28
CA ASP A 61 12.46 3.51 11.15
C ASP A 61 12.76 2.51 10.04
N GLY A 62 12.57 2.94 8.79
CA GLY A 62 12.75 2.10 7.61
C GLY A 62 11.59 1.14 7.30
N LEU A 63 10.62 0.99 8.21
CA LEU A 63 9.42 0.19 7.99
C LEU A 63 8.24 1.03 7.49
N THR A 64 7.29 0.35 6.85
CA THR A 64 6.01 0.91 6.41
C THR A 64 4.89 -0.07 6.74
N VAL A 65 3.68 0.45 6.90
CA VAL A 65 2.49 -0.38 7.08
C VAL A 65 1.96 -0.76 5.70
N ASP A 66 1.74 -2.05 5.47
CA ASP A 66 1.13 -2.63 4.27
C ASP A 66 -0.26 -3.18 4.57
N HIS A 67 -1.14 -3.11 3.57
CA HIS A 67 -2.52 -3.60 3.63
C HIS A 67 -2.60 -5.00 3.04
N LEU A 68 -2.72 -6.02 3.91
CA LEU A 68 -2.88 -7.41 3.48
C LEU A 68 -4.16 -7.63 2.65
N CYS A 69 -5.16 -6.78 2.86
CA CYS A 69 -6.44 -6.82 2.15
C CYS A 69 -6.47 -6.02 0.84
N GLY A 70 -5.42 -5.29 0.46
CA GLY A 70 -5.38 -4.43 -0.73
C GLY A 70 -6.28 -3.18 -0.68
N ASN A 71 -7.21 -3.10 0.28
CA ASN A 71 -8.09 -1.97 0.51
C ASN A 71 -7.40 -0.85 1.29
N ARG A 72 -7.06 0.26 0.62
CA ARG A 72 -6.36 1.43 1.19
C ARG A 72 -7.18 2.23 2.21
N GLY A 73 -8.51 2.04 2.21
CA GLY A 73 -9.43 2.63 3.19
C GLY A 73 -9.55 1.82 4.48
N CYS A 74 -9.01 0.60 4.52
CA CYS A 74 -9.08 -0.28 5.67
C CYS A 74 -8.15 0.20 6.79
N VAL A 75 -8.65 0.16 8.02
CA VAL A 75 -7.91 0.48 9.25
C VAL A 75 -7.98 -0.64 10.29
N ASN A 76 -8.40 -1.86 9.89
CA ASN A 76 -8.41 -3.01 10.79
C ASN A 76 -6.96 -3.44 11.09
N PRO A 77 -6.49 -3.40 12.35
CA PRO A 77 -5.13 -3.80 12.70
C PRO A 77 -4.77 -5.23 12.24
N ALA A 78 -5.73 -6.16 12.19
CA ALA A 78 -5.50 -7.52 11.71
C ALA A 78 -5.13 -7.57 10.22
N HIS A 79 -5.53 -6.56 9.43
CA HIS A 79 -5.20 -6.44 8.00
C HIS A 79 -3.95 -5.59 7.73
N LEU A 80 -3.25 -5.15 8.79
CA LEU A 80 -2.07 -4.28 8.70
C LEU A 80 -0.80 -5.00 9.16
N GLU A 81 0.24 -4.95 8.33
CA GLU A 81 1.53 -5.56 8.61
C GLU A 81 2.66 -4.52 8.50
N LEU A 82 3.65 -4.57 9.41
CA LEU A 82 4.88 -3.80 9.23
C LEU A 82 5.82 -4.56 8.32
N VAL A 83 6.19 -3.93 7.21
CA VAL A 83 7.10 -4.49 6.22
C VAL A 83 8.20 -3.49 5.88
N SER A 84 9.29 -3.98 5.30
CA SER A 84 10.28 -3.09 4.70
C SER A 84 9.70 -2.37 3.48
N ARG A 85 10.22 -1.18 3.16
CA ARG A 85 9.83 -0.45 1.93
C ARG A 85 10.04 -1.26 0.66
N GLY A 86 11.10 -2.08 0.62
CA GLY A 86 11.39 -2.96 -0.52
C GLY A 86 10.34 -4.04 -0.69
N GLU A 87 9.88 -4.63 0.42
CA GLU A 87 8.83 -5.65 0.43
C GLU A 87 7.47 -5.07 0.01
N ASN A 88 7.07 -3.92 0.58
CA ASN A 88 5.86 -3.22 0.15
C ASN A 88 5.86 -2.94 -1.37
N SER A 89 6.98 -2.41 -1.88
CA SER A 89 7.15 -2.13 -3.30
C SER A 89 7.05 -3.38 -4.17
N ARG A 90 7.59 -4.51 -3.67
CA ARG A 90 7.52 -5.80 -4.35
C ARG A 90 6.09 -6.32 -4.43
N ARG A 91 5.35 -6.30 -3.32
CA ARG A 91 3.95 -6.73 -3.26
C ARG A 91 3.09 -5.89 -4.20
N TYR A 92 3.24 -4.57 -4.17
CA TYR A 92 2.58 -3.67 -5.11
C TYR A 92 2.92 -4.03 -6.57
N ALA A 93 4.21 -4.18 -6.88
CA ALA A 93 4.65 -4.50 -8.23
C ALA A 93 4.13 -5.85 -8.73
N SER A 94 3.93 -6.83 -7.85
CA SER A 94 3.35 -8.14 -8.15
C SER A 94 1.83 -8.11 -8.30
N ALA A 95 1.14 -7.19 -7.62
CA ALA A 95 -0.31 -7.04 -7.69
C ALA A 95 -0.80 -6.33 -8.97
N LEU A 96 0.09 -5.64 -9.70
CA LEU A 96 -0.27 -4.99 -10.96
C LEU A 96 -0.71 -6.02 -12.02
N GLU A 97 -1.81 -5.77 -12.72
CA GLU A 97 -2.27 -6.61 -13.84
C GLU A 97 -1.56 -6.27 -15.15
N ARG A 98 -1.02 -5.06 -15.26
CA ARG A 98 -0.34 -4.54 -16.45
C ARG A 98 1.02 -3.96 -16.09
N CYS A 99 1.97 -4.09 -16.99
CA CYS A 99 3.27 -3.45 -16.84
C CYS A 99 3.17 -1.95 -17.16
N LYS A 100 4.24 -1.20 -16.89
CA LYS A 100 4.31 0.25 -17.13
C LYS A 100 4.11 0.71 -18.59
N HIS A 101 4.11 -0.23 -19.55
CA HIS A 101 3.84 0.02 -20.97
C HIS A 101 2.43 -0.48 -21.39
N GLY A 102 1.57 -0.86 -20.44
CA GLY A 102 0.21 -1.33 -20.70
C GLY A 102 0.07 -2.82 -21.07
N HIS A 103 1.18 -3.53 -21.29
CA HIS A 103 1.12 -4.97 -21.58
C HIS A 103 0.63 -5.76 -20.37
N GLU A 104 -0.30 -6.66 -20.59
CA GLU A 104 -0.90 -7.53 -19.57
C GLU A 104 0.08 -8.58 -19.05
N PHE A 105 0.02 -8.86 -17.75
CA PHE A 105 0.78 -9.93 -17.11
C PHE A 105 0.02 -11.27 -17.19
N THR A 106 -0.03 -11.87 -18.37
CA THR A 106 -0.50 -13.26 -18.58
C THR A 106 0.65 -14.26 -18.37
N PRO A 107 0.40 -15.57 -18.23
CA PRO A 107 1.47 -16.58 -18.17
C PRO A 107 2.45 -16.52 -19.36
N GLU A 108 1.95 -16.20 -20.56
CA GLU A 108 2.72 -16.12 -21.81
C GLU A 108 3.55 -14.85 -21.93
N ASN A 109 3.13 -13.77 -21.27
CA ASN A 109 3.80 -12.47 -21.27
C ASN A 109 4.56 -12.17 -19.96
N THR A 110 4.48 -13.08 -18.99
CA THR A 110 5.16 -12.97 -17.69
C THR A 110 6.38 -13.87 -17.65
N ARG A 111 7.47 -13.35 -17.08
CA ARG A 111 8.61 -14.16 -16.65
C ARG A 111 8.96 -13.81 -15.22
N THR A 112 9.26 -14.82 -14.42
CA THR A 112 9.79 -14.67 -13.07
C THR A 112 11.23 -15.19 -13.05
N TYR A 113 12.13 -14.49 -12.36
CA TYR A 113 13.53 -14.89 -12.23
C TYR A 113 14.14 -14.28 -10.98
N GLN A 114 15.21 -14.91 -10.48
CA GLN A 114 15.98 -14.41 -9.33
C GLN A 114 16.96 -13.33 -9.76
N LYS A 115 16.99 -12.20 -9.04
CA LYS A 115 17.99 -11.15 -9.20
C LYS A 115 18.39 -10.62 -7.83
N ASN A 116 19.68 -10.73 -7.51
CA ASN A 116 20.24 -10.33 -6.21
C ASN A 116 19.48 -10.96 -5.02
N GLY A 117 19.18 -12.26 -5.13
CA GLY A 117 18.46 -13.03 -4.10
C GLY A 117 16.98 -12.68 -3.95
N ARG A 118 16.34 -12.13 -5.00
CA ARG A 118 14.94 -11.71 -4.97
C ARG A 118 14.20 -12.18 -6.21
N ASP A 119 12.96 -12.62 -6.05
CA ASP A 119 12.04 -12.89 -7.16
C ASP A 119 11.64 -11.60 -7.86
N VAL A 120 11.87 -11.54 -9.16
CA VAL A 120 11.51 -10.41 -10.01
C VAL A 120 10.56 -10.88 -11.10
N ARG A 121 9.41 -10.20 -11.19
CA ARG A 121 8.47 -10.32 -12.31
C ARG A 121 8.84 -9.35 -13.42
N ALA A 122 8.89 -9.82 -14.66
CA ALA A 122 9.14 -8.98 -15.84
C ALA A 122 8.20 -9.30 -17.00
N CYS A 123 7.93 -8.27 -17.81
CA CYS A 123 7.12 -8.39 -19.02
C CYS A 123 8.00 -8.86 -20.20
N ARG A 124 7.61 -9.96 -20.85
CA ARG A 124 8.29 -10.54 -22.01
C ARG A 124 8.22 -9.63 -23.23
N ALA A 125 7.09 -8.98 -23.50
CA ALA A 125 6.97 -8.00 -24.59
C ALA A 125 7.96 -6.83 -24.43
N CYS A 126 8.10 -6.28 -23.22
CA CYS A 126 9.11 -5.25 -22.95
C CYS A 126 10.55 -5.77 -23.13
N ALA A 127 10.81 -7.03 -22.75
CA ALA A 127 12.13 -7.63 -22.93
C ALA A 127 12.48 -7.80 -24.42
N ARG A 128 11.53 -8.27 -25.25
CA ARG A 128 11.70 -8.38 -26.71
C ARG A 128 11.99 -7.03 -27.33
N ARG A 129 11.21 -5.99 -26.99
CA ARG A 129 11.42 -4.63 -27.49
C ARG A 129 12.85 -4.13 -27.25
N ARG A 130 13.35 -4.24 -26.02
CA ARG A 130 14.72 -3.83 -25.65
C ARG A 130 15.80 -4.59 -26.42
N TYR A 131 15.57 -5.88 -26.66
CA TYR A 131 16.51 -6.72 -27.42
C TYR A 131 16.63 -6.26 -28.88
N HIS A 132 15.50 -5.93 -29.54
CA HIS A 132 15.52 -5.42 -30.90
C HIS A 132 16.15 -4.02 -30.98
N GLU A 133 15.80 -3.11 -30.06
CA GLU A 133 16.38 -1.75 -30.00
C GLU A 133 17.91 -1.77 -29.81
N GLY A 134 18.45 -2.73 -29.06
CA GLY A 134 19.88 -2.87 -28.83
C GLY A 134 20.67 -3.47 -30.00
N ARG A 135 20.01 -4.09 -30.98
CA ARG A 135 20.64 -4.65 -32.20
C ARG A 135 20.65 -3.70 -33.38
N SER A 136 19.89 -2.61 -33.29
CA SER A 136 19.81 -1.55 -34.30
C SER A 136 20.80 -0.40 -34.03
N ARG A 137 21.71 -0.57 -33.08
CA ARG A 137 22.81 0.33 -32.73
C ARG A 137 24.12 -0.39 -32.97
#